data_AF-A0A916R3F2-F1
#
_entry.id   AF-A0A916R3F2-F1
#
_cell.length_a   1.000
_cell.length_b   1.000
_cell.length_c   1.000
_cell.angle_alpha   90.00
_cell.angle_beta   90.00
_cell.angle_gamma   90.00
#
_symmetry.space_group_name_H-M   'P 1'
#
loop_
_entity.id
_entity.type
_entity.pdbx_description
1 polymer ?
#
loop_
_entity_poly.entity_id
_entity_poly.type
_entity_poly.pdbx_seq_one_letter_code
_entity_poly.pdbx_strand_id
1 'polypeptide(L)'
;MEDSIKFFSNQQETILPETLDEKITRLINYFASSRCLLILDNAESILQSGNQTGKYREGYQDYGNLFKRIAELSHQSCLLITSREKPQAIDLIAKN
;
A
#
# COMPACT_ATOMS: atom_id res chain seq x y z
N MET A 1 4.34 -5.29 -6.15
CA MET A 1 5.07 -4.06 -5.79
C MET A 1 6.09 -3.70 -6.86
N GLU A 2 6.95 -4.66 -7.24
CA GLU A 2 7.92 -4.49 -8.34
C GLU A 2 7.26 -4.14 -9.68
N ASP A 3 6.18 -4.82 -10.05
CA ASP A 3 5.45 -4.51 -11.29
C ASP A 3 4.89 -3.09 -11.30
N SER A 4 4.46 -2.59 -10.14
CA SER A 4 4.00 -1.20 -10.01
C SER A 4 5.16 -0.22 -10.21
N ILE A 5 6.35 -0.49 -9.64
CA ILE A 5 7.55 0.34 -9.86
C ILE A 5 7.93 0.34 -11.34
N LYS A 6 7.93 -0.83 -11.99
CA LYS A 6 8.19 -0.97 -13.43
C LYS A 6 7.16 -0.23 -14.28
N PHE A 7 5.88 -0.29 -13.90
CA PHE A 7 4.81 0.43 -14.59
C PHE A 7 5.02 1.95 -14.52
N PHE A 8 5.20 2.51 -13.32
CA PHE A 8 5.37 3.95 -13.14
C PHE A 8 6.69 4.47 -13.71
N SER A 9 7.74 3.64 -13.74
CA SER A 9 9.02 3.98 -14.38
C SER A 9 9.03 3.81 -15.89
N ASN A 10 7.91 3.40 -16.51
CA ASN A 10 7.86 3.04 -17.93
C ASN A 10 8.97 2.03 -18.32
N GLN A 11 9.16 1.01 -17.48
CA GLN A 11 10.18 -0.04 -17.60
C GLN A 11 11.64 0.46 -17.58
N GLN A 12 11.90 1.71 -17.19
CA GLN A 12 13.26 2.26 -17.13
C GLN A 12 14.04 1.81 -15.89
N GLU A 13 13.35 1.46 -14.80
CA GLU A 13 14.01 0.86 -13.64
C GLU A 13 14.28 -0.62 -13.84
N THR A 14 15.54 -0.92 -14.16
CA THR A 14 16.06 -2.28 -14.31
C THR A 14 16.65 -2.83 -13.01
N ILE A 15 17.10 -1.96 -12.12
CA ILE A 15 17.61 -2.30 -10.78
C ILE A 15 16.57 -1.85 -9.78
N LEU A 16 15.89 -2.82 -9.17
CA LEU A 16 14.89 -2.56 -8.14
C LEU A 16 15.53 -2.58 -6.76
N PRO A 17 14.99 -1.82 -5.79
CA PRO A 17 15.44 -1.91 -4.42
C PRO A 17 15.30 -3.33 -3.88
N GLU A 18 16.18 -3.75 -2.98
CA GLU A 18 16.18 -5.11 -2.44
C GLU A 18 15.15 -5.26 -1.32
N THR A 19 15.07 -4.24 -0.46
CA THR A 19 14.20 -4.28 0.72
C THR A 19 12.79 -3.80 0.39
N LEU A 20 11.82 -4.29 1.15
CA LEU A 20 10.44 -3.85 1.02
C LEU A 20 10.27 -2.36 1.32
N ASP A 21 10.93 -1.85 2.37
CA ASP A 21 10.82 -0.45 2.78
C ASP A 21 11.32 0.51 1.68
N GLU A 22 12.39 0.14 0.99
CA GLU A 22 12.88 0.92 -0.16
C GLU A 22 11.93 0.82 -1.35
N LYS A 23 11.34 -0.36 -1.62
CA LYS A 23 10.30 -0.52 -2.67
C LYS A 23 9.07 0.35 -2.38
N ILE A 24 8.60 0.39 -1.14
CA ILE A 24 7.49 1.27 -0.72
C ILE A 24 7.89 2.73 -0.92
N THR A 25 9.06 3.12 -0.42
CA THR A 25 9.56 4.50 -0.57
C THR A 25 9.65 4.91 -2.04
N ARG A 26 10.10 4.00 -2.91
CA ARG A 26 10.17 4.25 -4.35
C ARG A 26 8.79 4.44 -4.98
N LEU A 27 7.80 3.62 -4.59
CA LEU A 27 6.42 3.80 -5.04
C LEU A 27 5.83 5.14 -4.59
N ILE A 28 6.07 5.57 -3.35
CA ILE A 28 5.59 6.88 -2.89
C ILE A 28 6.19 8.03 -3.73
N ASN A 29 7.47 7.94 -4.10
CA ASN A 29 8.09 8.92 -5.00
C ASN A 29 7.39 8.98 -6.37
N TYR A 30 6.92 7.84 -6.87
CA TYR A 30 6.11 7.79 -8.08
C TYR A 30 4.72 8.38 -7.88
N PHE A 31 4.06 8.09 -6.75
CA PHE A 31 2.78 8.69 -6.40
C PHE A 31 2.84 10.21 -6.20
N ALA A 32 4.00 10.74 -5.79
CA ALA A 32 4.25 12.17 -5.65
C ALA A 32 4.48 12.86 -7.01
N SER A 33 5.12 12.19 -7.97
CA SER A 33 5.40 12.73 -9.31
C SER A 33 4.29 12.46 -10.34
N SER A 34 3.42 11.49 -10.08
CA SER A 34 2.33 11.08 -10.96
C SER A 34 1.01 11.08 -10.19
N ARG A 35 0.02 11.86 -10.64
CA ARG A 35 -1.32 11.85 -10.06
C ARG A 35 -2.06 10.57 -10.49
N CYS A 36 -2.30 9.66 -9.55
CA CYS A 36 -3.01 8.41 -9.82
C CYS A 36 -4.01 8.03 -8.71
N LEU A 37 -4.91 7.10 -9.04
CA LEU A 37 -5.80 6.44 -8.09
C LEU A 37 -5.40 4.98 -7.99
N LEU A 38 -4.87 4.57 -6.83
CA LEU A 38 -4.61 3.17 -6.52
C LEU A 38 -5.89 2.57 -5.93
N ILE A 39 -6.44 1.55 -6.59
CA ILE A 39 -7.61 0.81 -6.11
C ILE A 39 -7.16 -0.56 -5.63
N LEU A 40 -7.40 -0.85 -4.35
CA LEU A 40 -7.25 -2.18 -3.79
C LEU A 40 -8.63 -2.75 -3.54
N ASP A 41 -9.06 -3.60 -4.47
CA ASP A 41 -10.35 -4.27 -4.40
C ASP A 41 -10.26 -5.53 -3.54
N ASN A 42 -11.27 -5.78 -2.69
CA ASN A 42 -11.39 -6.99 -1.87
C ASN A 42 -10.22 -7.18 -0.88
N ALA A 43 -9.90 -6.13 -0.13
CA ALA A 43 -8.78 -6.13 0.82
C ALA A 43 -8.97 -7.07 2.02
N GLU A 44 -10.17 -7.59 2.29
CA GLU A 44 -10.37 -8.66 3.27
C GLU A 44 -9.57 -9.93 2.94
N SER A 45 -9.16 -10.12 1.69
CA SER A 45 -8.32 -11.24 1.26
C SER A 45 -6.92 -11.27 1.91
N ILE A 46 -6.44 -10.11 2.39
CA ILE A 46 -5.17 -9.97 3.10
C ILE A 46 -5.35 -9.95 4.63
N LEU A 47 -6.59 -10.05 5.11
CA LEU A 47 -6.92 -10.06 6.53
C LEU A 47 -7.07 -11.48 7.07
N GLN A 48 -6.85 -11.64 8.37
CA GLN A 48 -7.05 -12.90 9.08
C GLN A 48 -8.55 -13.18 9.18
N SER A 49 -8.97 -14.33 8.63
CA SER A 49 -10.36 -14.76 8.64
C SER A 49 -10.85 -15.13 10.04
N GLY A 50 -12.15 -14.98 10.29
CA GLY A 50 -12.86 -15.62 11.40
C GLY A 50 -13.13 -14.74 12.63
N ASN A 51 -12.38 -13.64 12.81
CA ASN A 51 -12.51 -12.83 14.05
C ASN A 51 -12.83 -11.34 13.82
N GLN A 52 -13.04 -10.88 12.58
CA GLN A 52 -13.34 -9.48 12.23
C GLN A 52 -12.42 -8.42 12.87
N THR A 53 -11.19 -8.81 13.21
CA THR A 53 -10.27 -7.94 13.97
C THR A 53 -9.56 -6.92 13.10
N GLY A 54 -9.72 -7.00 11.77
CA GLY A 54 -8.94 -6.19 10.83
C GLY A 54 -7.44 -6.53 10.81
N LYS A 55 -7.00 -7.57 11.53
CA LYS A 55 -5.61 -8.00 11.56
C LYS A 55 -5.21 -8.61 10.23
N TYR A 56 -3.97 -8.36 9.82
CA TYR A 56 -3.41 -9.00 8.64
C TYR A 56 -3.20 -10.49 8.89
N ARG A 57 -3.39 -11.29 7.85
CA ARG A 57 -2.95 -12.69 7.85
C ARG A 57 -1.42 -12.77 7.85
N GLU A 58 -0.89 -13.90 8.30
CA GLU A 58 0.56 -14.14 8.29
C GLU A 58 1.13 -14.02 6.87
N GLY A 59 2.22 -13.28 6.72
CA GLY A 59 2.87 -12.96 5.44
C GLY A 59 2.33 -11.70 4.74
N TYR A 60 1.32 -11.02 5.31
CA TYR A 60 0.68 -9.83 4.71
C TYR A 60 0.74 -8.58 5.60
N GLN A 61 1.43 -8.65 6.73
CA GLN A 61 1.57 -7.54 7.68
C GLN A 61 2.13 -6.27 7.03
N ASP A 62 2.96 -6.46 6.01
CA ASP A 62 3.60 -5.43 5.21
C ASP A 62 2.63 -4.49 4.47
N TYR A 63 1.40 -4.92 4.20
CA TYR A 63 0.36 -4.01 3.70
C TYR A 63 0.05 -2.89 4.69
N GLY A 64 0.19 -3.13 5.99
CA GLY A 64 0.08 -2.09 7.01
C GLY A 64 1.12 -0.99 6.84
N ASN A 65 2.37 -1.36 6.52
CA ASN A 65 3.44 -0.40 6.25
C ASN A 65 3.18 0.42 4.99
N LEU A 66 2.70 -0.24 3.91
CA LEU A 66 2.31 0.45 2.69
C LEU A 66 1.20 1.48 2.96
N PHE A 67 0.11 1.09 3.61
CA PHE A 67 -1.02 1.99 3.89
C PHE A 67 -0.60 3.16 4.75
N LYS A 68 0.21 2.90 5.79
CA LYS A 68 0.77 3.94 6.66
C LYS A 68 1.59 4.95 5.84
N ARG A 69 2.51 4.48 5.00
CA ARG A 69 3.38 5.35 4.19
C ARG A 69 2.61 6.18 3.17
N ILE A 70 1.57 5.61 2.55
CA ILE A 70 0.66 6.34 1.64
C ILE A 70 -0.07 7.45 2.41
N ALA A 71 -0.52 7.19 3.63
CA ALA A 71 -1.28 8.17 4.38
C ALA A 71 -0.44 9.28 5.02
N GLU A 72 0.78 8.97 5.45
CA GLU A 72 1.65 9.92 6.16
C GLU A 72 2.46 10.81 5.22
N LEU A 73 2.73 10.38 4.00
CA LEU A 73 3.59 11.10 3.06
C LEU A 73 2.76 11.95 2.09
N SER A 74 3.17 13.20 1.89
CA SER A 74 2.51 14.10 0.97
C SER A 74 2.70 13.66 -0.48
N HIS A 75 1.60 13.42 -1.18
CA HIS A 75 1.57 13.11 -2.61
C HIS A 75 0.23 13.51 -3.24
N GLN A 76 0.18 13.62 -4.57
CA GLN A 76 -1.05 14.01 -5.29
C GLN A 76 -1.95 12.82 -5.66
N SER A 77 -1.55 11.61 -5.29
CA SER A 77 -2.29 10.39 -5.56
C SER A 77 -3.28 10.05 -4.45
N CYS A 78 -4.21 9.14 -4.74
CA CYS A 78 -5.18 8.64 -3.77
C CYS A 78 -5.16 7.11 -3.70
N LEU A 79 -5.49 6.59 -2.51
CA LEU A 79 -5.72 5.17 -2.27
C LEU A 79 -7.20 4.96 -1.96
N LEU A 80 -7.86 4.11 -2.74
CA LEU A 80 -9.20 3.61 -2.49
C LEU A 80 -9.12 2.13 -2.13
N ILE A 81 -9.67 1.77 -0.97
CA ILE A 81 -9.72 0.39 -0.49
C ILE A 81 -11.18 -0.04 -0.42
N THR A 82 -11.53 -1.14 -1.08
CA THR A 82 -12.80 -1.82 -0.85
C THR A 82 -12.52 -3.03 0.04
N SER A 83 -13.37 -3.23 1.05
CA SER A 83 -13.20 -4.35 1.98
C SER A 83 -14.49 -4.68 2.71
N ARG A 84 -14.72 -5.96 3.00
CA ARG A 84 -15.79 -6.41 3.93
C ARG A 84 -15.49 -6.12 5.39
N GLU A 85 -14.20 -6.03 5.75
CA GLU A 85 -13.73 -5.75 7.10
C GLU A 85 -12.78 -4.54 7.08
N LYS A 86 -12.79 -3.70 8.12
CA LYS A 86 -11.88 -2.56 8.19
C LYS A 86 -10.45 -3.04 8.54
N PRO A 87 -9.42 -2.82 7.69
CA PRO A 87 -8.05 -3.17 8.04
C PRO A 87 -7.55 -2.33 9.23
N GLN A 88 -6.84 -2.96 10.17
CA GLN A 88 -6.37 -2.32 11.40
C GLN A 88 -5.50 -1.08 11.13
N ALA A 89 -4.73 -1.06 10.04
CA ALA A 89 -3.88 0.10 9.71
C ALA A 89 -4.70 1.37 9.45
N ILE A 90 -5.94 1.25 8.97
CA ILE A 90 -6.80 2.41 8.68
C ILE A 90 -7.27 3.09 9.97
N ASP A 91 -7.49 2.33 11.05
CA ASP A 91 -7.81 2.90 12.37
C ASP A 91 -6.65 3.68 12.98
N LEU A 92 -5.41 3.28 12.68
CA LEU A 92 -4.20 3.95 13.17
C LEU A 92 -3.94 5.26 12.42
N ILE A 93 -4.24 5.28 11.12
CA ILE A 93 -4.02 6.43 10.25
C ILE A 93 -5.05 7.55 10.53
N ALA A 94 -6.33 7.21 10.71
CA ALA A 94 -7.40 8.20 10.85
C ALA A 94 -7.40 8.97 12.20
N LYS A 95 -6.41 8.71 13.07
CA LYS A 95 -6.27 9.31 14.40
C LYS A 95 -5.14 10.36 14.49
N ASN A 96 -4.43 10.60 13.40
CA ASN A 96 -3.45 11.69 13.25
C ASN A 96 -4.03 12.81 12.41
#